data_AF-A0A9P8UPE4-F1
#
_entry.id   AF-A0A9P8UPE4-F1
#
_cell.length_a   1.000
_cell.length_b   1.000
_cell.length_c   1.000
_cell.angle_alpha   90.00
_cell.angle_beta   90.00
_cell.angle_gamma   90.00
#
_symmetry.space_group_name_H-M   'P 1'
#
loop_
_entity.id
_entity.type
_entity.pdbx_description
1 polymer ?
#
loop_
_entity_poly.entity_id
_entity_poly.type
_entity_poly.pdbx_seq_one_letter_code
_entity_poly.pdbx_strand_id
1 'polypeptide(L)'
;MTCLDISVPNHIENIRCKPPYCISDDINANSINHLIQRFGQKHGRGEEEIEKACCLARGSSDIVVMLERPNGKHEYDVSFEDFISNCPTLQAVDDLIRYSSMGARSIHTVTVLDAFPFMHELDSGTPEKRREVNVQCHELIEQILDLKKPKVVICCWQGPHDISTENVILKQLESRGIGSWPIRKKAKNGQMTLIRSFHPAASVCYRTSSYWTRLLLICHFVVAFAELGMPLRHPSWLQDICNKSKEEINNKKQSKEAIESSVWHHLRETLVDPKACRVSYASDTSCTMSDEVNILLRQLFASEYTGSIDHIASLRLIWQEYQHPLKQDVSILLREIERRLKLPIHNGKCVVLTRSIRDIQSAKELESLMKHLQLNATHRRAIVPETHDIFRGLQLLLNEHCNKMNRCEREAARLSSQVDMSIKFGLNIFSPDVTDLSTKIDKLASDRCSQLDETATFISLIPVILEQIFFSMNEVEQSQCYPVDRSRILSIMDQNIRKAQATANITSRAAMRLCGLLTLQTMIGGEGIDGQTPIALQRLFGLTSSVKLLRTGITKMLEFRAMIQISGDKVVASP
;
A
#
# COMPACT_ATOMS: atom_id res chain seq x y z
N MET A 1 -4.78 -12.94 2.63
CA MET A 1 -4.01 -13.90 3.44
C MET A 1 -2.54 -13.47 3.46
N THR A 2 -1.70 -13.93 4.40
CA THR A 2 -0.25 -13.64 4.43
C THR A 2 0.56 -14.92 4.16
N CYS A 3 1.70 -14.79 3.50
CA CYS A 3 2.69 -15.86 3.30
C CYS A 3 4.07 -15.22 3.22
N LEU A 4 5.07 -15.82 3.88
CA LEU A 4 6.39 -15.21 4.06
C LEU A 4 6.28 -13.75 4.55
N ASP A 5 5.44 -13.51 5.56
CA ASP A 5 5.14 -12.19 6.17
C ASP A 5 4.59 -11.09 5.26
N ILE A 6 4.41 -11.37 3.96
CA ILE A 6 3.88 -10.40 3.01
C ILE A 6 2.42 -10.68 2.70
N SER A 7 1.73 -9.59 2.38
CA SER A 7 0.43 -9.66 1.74
C SER A 7 0.55 -10.07 0.29
N VAL A 8 -0.18 -11.10 -0.08
CA VAL A 8 -0.21 -11.57 -1.45
C VAL A 8 -1.34 -10.88 -2.23
N PRO A 9 -1.09 -10.34 -3.43
CA PRO A 9 -2.11 -9.79 -4.32
C PRO A 9 -3.21 -10.80 -4.70
N ASN A 10 -4.45 -10.31 -4.86
CA ASN A 10 -5.62 -11.14 -5.17
C ASN A 10 -5.47 -11.97 -6.46
N HIS A 11 -4.76 -11.45 -7.47
CA HIS A 11 -4.57 -12.19 -8.72
C HIS A 11 -3.72 -13.46 -8.55
N ILE A 12 -2.81 -13.50 -7.57
CA ILE A 12 -2.09 -14.72 -7.18
C ILE A 12 -2.98 -15.59 -6.31
N GLU A 13 -3.75 -14.99 -5.39
CA GLU A 13 -4.69 -15.73 -4.53
C GLU A 13 -5.71 -16.55 -5.37
N ASN A 14 -6.19 -15.99 -6.48
CA ASN A 14 -7.18 -16.59 -7.38
C ASN A 14 -6.66 -17.81 -8.17
N ILE A 15 -5.35 -18.01 -8.21
CA ILE A 15 -4.72 -19.09 -9.00
C ILE A 15 -4.41 -20.30 -8.13
N ARG A 16 -4.39 -20.12 -6.81
CA ARG A 16 -4.22 -21.22 -5.86
C ARG A 16 -5.35 -22.22 -6.03
N CYS A 17 -5.01 -23.49 -5.94
CA CYS A 17 -5.97 -24.56 -5.99
C CYS A 17 -5.57 -25.66 -5.02
N LYS A 18 -6.56 -26.39 -4.51
CA LYS A 18 -6.30 -27.64 -3.81
C LYS A 18 -5.77 -28.65 -4.83
N PRO A 19 -4.53 -29.15 -4.67
CA PRO A 19 -4.00 -30.15 -5.58
C PRO A 19 -4.82 -31.45 -5.45
N PRO A 20 -4.84 -32.30 -6.50
CA PRO A 20 -5.47 -33.60 -6.42
C PRO A 20 -4.86 -34.43 -5.28
N TYR A 21 -5.65 -35.34 -4.73
CA TYR A 21 -5.16 -36.29 -3.75
C TYR A 21 -4.18 -37.25 -4.44
N CYS A 22 -2.98 -37.39 -3.87
CA CYS A 22 -1.96 -38.31 -4.35
C CYS A 22 -1.86 -39.45 -3.34
N ILE A 23 -2.17 -40.68 -3.77
CA ILE A 23 -1.99 -41.87 -2.93
C ILE A 23 -0.48 -42.12 -2.83
N SER A 24 0.05 -42.13 -1.61
CA SER A 24 1.42 -42.55 -1.35
C SER A 24 1.57 -44.03 -1.71
N ASP A 25 2.57 -44.35 -2.52
CA ASP A 25 2.92 -45.73 -2.83
C ASP A 25 3.94 -46.22 -1.79
N ASP A 26 3.44 -46.87 -0.73
CA ASP A 26 4.23 -47.27 0.45
C ASP A 26 5.43 -48.17 0.09
N ILE A 27 5.35 -48.91 -1.02
CA ILE A 27 6.44 -49.76 -1.54
C ILE A 27 7.64 -48.91 -1.98
N ASN A 28 7.38 -47.78 -2.64
CA ASN A 28 8.44 -46.86 -3.06
C ASN A 28 9.02 -46.09 -1.86
N ALA A 29 8.22 -45.80 -0.84
CA ALA A 29 8.68 -45.11 0.36
C ALA A 29 9.78 -45.90 1.10
N ASN A 30 9.59 -47.21 1.29
CA ASN A 30 10.61 -48.06 1.94
C ASN A 30 11.90 -48.14 1.12
N SER A 31 11.78 -48.23 -0.21
CA SER A 31 12.94 -48.28 -1.11
C SER A 31 13.76 -46.98 -1.04
N ILE A 32 13.08 -45.83 -1.01
CA ILE A 32 13.72 -44.52 -0.91
C ILE A 32 14.40 -44.34 0.45
N ASN A 33 13.73 -44.73 1.54
CA ASN A 33 14.33 -44.69 2.87
C ASN A 33 15.60 -45.54 2.93
N HIS A 34 15.58 -46.75 2.36
CA HIS A 34 16.75 -47.61 2.30
C HIS A 34 17.90 -47.00 1.47
N LEU A 35 17.60 -46.33 0.34
CA LEU A 35 18.61 -45.61 -0.45
C LEU A 35 19.27 -44.49 0.37
N ILE A 36 18.47 -43.67 1.05
CA ILE A 36 18.96 -42.55 1.87
C ILE A 36 19.77 -43.07 3.07
N GLN A 37 19.27 -44.08 3.78
CA GLN A 37 19.96 -44.69 4.92
C GLN A 37 21.31 -45.27 4.52
N ARG A 38 21.34 -46.08 3.44
CA ARG A 38 22.58 -46.68 2.95
C ARG A 38 23.59 -45.60 2.53
N PHE A 39 23.12 -44.53 1.90
CA PHE A 39 23.99 -43.43 1.50
C PHE A 39 24.53 -42.66 2.72
N GLY A 40 23.67 -42.28 3.67
CA GLY A 40 24.09 -41.60 4.90
C GLY A 40 25.08 -42.42 5.73
N GLN A 41 24.83 -43.72 5.91
CA GLN A 41 25.74 -44.65 6.59
C GLN A 41 27.08 -44.76 5.87
N LYS A 42 27.08 -44.85 4.53
CA LYS A 42 28.30 -44.89 3.72
C LYS A 42 29.17 -43.64 3.94
N HIS A 43 28.54 -42.49 4.17
CA HIS A 43 29.22 -41.22 4.43
C HIS A 43 29.39 -40.90 5.93
N GLY A 44 29.15 -41.86 6.82
CA GLY A 44 29.40 -41.73 8.26
C GLY A 44 28.51 -40.70 8.97
N ARG A 45 27.28 -40.50 8.48
CA ARG A 45 26.33 -39.52 9.03
C ARG A 45 25.56 -40.11 10.20
N GLY A 46 25.19 -39.25 11.16
CA GLY A 46 24.47 -39.66 12.38
C GLY A 46 23.06 -40.16 12.09
N GLU A 47 22.53 -41.04 12.95
CA GLU A 47 21.22 -41.66 12.75
C GLU A 47 20.09 -40.62 12.69
N GLU A 48 20.13 -39.59 13.55
CA GLU A 48 19.14 -38.51 13.58
C GLU A 48 19.13 -37.69 12.29
N GLU A 49 20.30 -37.36 11.73
CA GLU A 49 20.42 -36.64 10.46
C GLU A 49 19.84 -37.46 9.31
N ILE A 50 20.15 -38.76 9.28
CA ILE A 50 19.59 -39.71 8.31
C ILE A 50 18.07 -39.78 8.46
N GLU A 51 17.55 -39.85 9.70
CA GLU A 51 16.13 -39.85 9.98
C GLU A 51 15.43 -38.59 9.45
N LYS A 52 16.01 -37.39 9.68
CA LYS A 52 15.44 -36.14 9.14
C LYS A 52 15.43 -36.13 7.62
N ALA A 53 16.49 -36.60 6.97
CA ALA A 53 16.53 -36.72 5.51
C ALA A 53 15.45 -37.69 4.99
N CYS A 54 15.25 -38.84 5.66
CA CYS A 54 14.15 -39.76 5.34
C CYS A 54 12.77 -39.12 5.55
N CYS A 55 12.58 -38.37 6.63
CA CYS A 55 11.31 -37.67 6.91
C CYS A 55 10.98 -36.65 5.81
N LEU A 56 11.96 -35.85 5.36
CA LEU A 56 11.79 -34.90 4.26
C LEU A 56 11.46 -35.60 2.92
N ALA A 57 12.07 -36.76 2.65
CA ALA A 57 11.86 -37.52 1.42
C ALA A 57 10.53 -38.32 1.37
N ARG A 58 9.85 -38.48 2.51
CA ARG A 58 8.67 -39.35 2.65
C ARG A 58 7.41 -38.89 1.93
N GLY A 59 7.30 -37.59 1.60
CA GLY A 59 6.07 -36.99 1.07
C GLY A 59 5.58 -37.54 -0.29
N SER A 60 4.55 -36.92 -0.87
CA SER A 60 3.91 -37.40 -2.10
C SER A 60 4.86 -37.46 -3.30
N SER A 61 4.57 -38.38 -4.22
CA SER A 61 5.42 -38.63 -5.40
C SER A 61 5.21 -37.65 -6.54
N ASP A 62 4.07 -36.95 -6.58
CA ASP A 62 3.66 -36.10 -7.71
C ASP A 62 4.38 -34.75 -7.77
N ILE A 63 4.89 -34.24 -6.64
CA ILE A 63 5.66 -33.01 -6.55
C ILE A 63 6.88 -33.16 -5.65
N VAL A 64 8.03 -32.67 -6.12
CA VAL A 64 9.29 -32.66 -5.38
C VAL A 64 9.82 -31.23 -5.27
N VAL A 65 10.25 -30.82 -4.08
CA VAL A 65 11.03 -29.58 -3.87
C VAL A 65 12.50 -29.96 -3.77
N MET A 66 13.33 -29.40 -4.67
CA MET A 66 14.77 -29.67 -4.73
C MET A 66 15.54 -28.49 -4.15
N LEU A 67 16.03 -28.62 -2.92
CA LEU A 67 16.92 -27.69 -2.24
C LEU A 67 18.39 -28.01 -2.56
N GLU A 68 19.31 -27.18 -2.08
CA GLU A 68 20.72 -27.34 -2.40
C GLU A 68 21.41 -28.38 -1.50
N ARG A 69 21.50 -28.08 -0.20
CA ARG A 69 22.20 -28.89 0.79
C ARG A 69 21.72 -28.57 2.21
N PRO A 70 21.88 -29.50 3.18
CA PRO A 70 21.63 -29.22 4.58
C PRO A 70 22.58 -28.16 5.16
N ASN A 71 22.07 -27.31 6.05
CA ASN A 71 22.90 -26.36 6.79
C ASN A 71 23.74 -27.10 7.83
N GLY A 72 25.05 -26.83 7.88
CA GLY A 72 25.98 -27.45 8.84
C GLY A 72 25.74 -27.08 10.30
N LYS A 73 24.82 -26.14 10.59
CA LYS A 73 24.41 -25.75 11.93
C LYS A 73 23.04 -26.32 12.35
N HIS A 74 22.48 -27.26 11.59
CA HIS A 74 21.24 -27.90 11.97
C HIS A 74 21.41 -28.73 13.26
N GLU A 75 20.42 -28.62 14.14
CA GLU A 75 20.25 -29.49 15.30
C GLU A 75 19.33 -30.63 14.87
N TYR A 76 19.83 -31.86 14.95
CA TYR A 76 19.11 -33.06 14.48
C TYR A 76 18.45 -33.85 15.63
N ASP A 77 18.95 -33.72 16.87
CA ASP A 77 18.43 -34.31 18.11
C ASP A 77 17.20 -33.54 18.65
N VAL A 78 16.22 -33.32 17.78
CA VAL A 78 14.95 -32.64 18.12
C VAL A 78 13.80 -33.33 17.40
N SER A 79 12.54 -32.99 17.71
CA SER A 79 11.40 -33.49 16.94
C SER A 79 11.47 -33.03 15.47
N PHE A 80 10.74 -33.69 14.57
CA PHE A 80 10.72 -33.24 13.17
C PHE A 80 10.07 -31.86 13.02
N GLU A 81 9.06 -31.57 13.85
CA GLU A 81 8.40 -30.28 13.95
C GLU A 81 9.37 -29.18 14.38
N ASP A 82 10.15 -29.43 15.44
CA ASP A 82 11.14 -28.47 15.95
C ASP A 82 12.28 -28.27 14.94
N PHE A 83 12.70 -29.34 14.27
CA PHE A 83 13.70 -29.28 13.19
C PHE A 83 13.26 -28.34 12.06
N ILE A 84 11.97 -28.39 11.66
CA ILE A 84 11.42 -27.48 10.65
C ILE A 84 11.32 -26.06 11.19
N SER A 85 10.80 -25.86 12.41
CA SER A 85 10.58 -24.51 12.96
C SER A 85 11.88 -23.78 13.28
N ASN A 86 12.94 -24.51 13.66
CA ASN A 86 14.25 -23.95 13.97
C ASN A 86 15.06 -23.60 12.72
N CYS A 87 14.62 -24.04 11.53
CA CYS A 87 15.26 -23.71 10.26
C CYS A 87 14.38 -22.74 9.44
N PRO A 88 14.76 -21.45 9.32
CA PRO A 88 13.97 -20.46 8.58
C PRO A 88 13.70 -20.86 7.12
N THR A 89 14.64 -21.58 6.49
CA THR A 89 14.46 -22.09 5.12
C THR A 89 13.38 -23.17 5.05
N LEU A 90 13.40 -24.16 5.95
CA LEU A 90 12.42 -25.25 5.95
C LEU A 90 11.05 -24.75 6.38
N GLN A 91 10.98 -23.85 7.36
CA GLN A 91 9.75 -23.15 7.73
C GLN A 91 9.16 -22.39 6.54
N ALA A 92 9.98 -21.65 5.79
CA ALA A 92 9.52 -20.95 4.58
C ALA A 92 9.01 -21.93 3.50
N VAL A 93 9.66 -23.08 3.33
CA VAL A 93 9.18 -24.13 2.40
C VAL A 93 7.82 -24.66 2.85
N ASP A 94 7.62 -24.95 4.14
CA ASP A 94 6.33 -25.39 4.67
C ASP A 94 5.24 -24.33 4.48
N ASP A 95 5.52 -23.07 4.80
CA ASP A 95 4.61 -21.94 4.59
C ASP A 95 4.21 -21.79 3.11
N LEU A 96 5.17 -21.92 2.20
CA LEU A 96 4.93 -21.85 0.75
C LEU A 96 4.06 -23.02 0.26
N ILE A 97 4.31 -24.23 0.75
CA ILE A 97 3.52 -25.43 0.44
C ILE A 97 2.09 -25.27 0.94
N ARG A 98 1.91 -24.93 2.22
CA ARG A 98 0.59 -24.72 2.84
C ARG A 98 -0.15 -23.60 2.13
N TYR A 99 0.50 -22.48 1.87
CA TYR A 99 -0.12 -21.35 1.20
C TYR A 99 -0.59 -21.72 -0.21
N SER A 100 0.26 -22.36 -1.01
CA SER A 100 0.01 -22.66 -2.42
C SER A 100 -1.03 -23.77 -2.62
N SER A 101 -1.08 -24.73 -1.70
CA SER A 101 -2.04 -25.83 -1.70
C SER A 101 -3.36 -25.53 -0.98
N MET A 102 -3.56 -24.28 -0.52
CA MET A 102 -4.69 -23.89 0.31
C MET A 102 -4.83 -24.72 1.61
N GLY A 103 -3.69 -25.07 2.20
CA GLY A 103 -3.56 -25.87 3.43
C GLY A 103 -3.75 -27.37 3.21
N ALA A 104 -3.96 -27.84 1.98
CA ALA A 104 -4.16 -29.26 1.70
C ALA A 104 -2.88 -30.09 1.80
N ARG A 105 -1.71 -29.45 1.68
CA ARG A 105 -0.39 -30.07 1.84
C ARG A 105 0.48 -29.23 2.78
N SER A 106 1.45 -29.88 3.38
CA SER A 106 2.54 -29.33 4.19
C SER A 106 3.86 -30.01 3.81
N ILE A 107 4.97 -29.55 4.38
CA ILE A 107 6.28 -30.19 4.22
C ILE A 107 6.28 -31.67 4.66
N HIS A 108 5.41 -32.06 5.60
CA HIS A 108 5.23 -33.46 6.01
C HIS A 108 4.64 -34.36 4.91
N THR A 109 3.99 -33.77 3.91
CA THR A 109 3.24 -34.47 2.86
C THR A 109 3.83 -34.28 1.48
N VAL A 110 4.89 -33.48 1.33
CA VAL A 110 5.55 -33.17 0.06
C VAL A 110 6.99 -33.63 0.14
N THR A 111 7.47 -34.29 -0.91
CA THR A 111 8.87 -34.74 -0.96
C THR A 111 9.80 -33.53 -1.08
N VAL A 112 10.70 -33.36 -0.11
CA VAL A 112 11.79 -32.38 -0.15
C VAL A 112 13.12 -33.13 -0.20
N LEU A 113 13.96 -32.78 -1.15
CA LEU A 113 15.28 -33.39 -1.36
C LEU A 113 16.34 -32.31 -1.46
N ASP A 114 17.56 -32.61 -1.03
CA ASP A 114 18.74 -31.80 -1.29
C ASP A 114 19.50 -32.34 -2.50
N ALA A 115 20.02 -31.47 -3.36
CA ALA A 115 20.87 -31.87 -4.48
C ALA A 115 22.20 -32.49 -4.01
N PHE A 116 22.69 -32.06 -2.84
CA PHE A 116 23.88 -32.58 -2.16
C PHE A 116 23.50 -33.07 -0.76
N PRO A 117 22.81 -34.22 -0.64
CA PRO A 117 22.36 -34.73 0.65
C PRO A 117 23.56 -35.05 1.54
N PHE A 118 23.44 -34.67 2.82
CA PHE A 118 24.49 -34.83 3.83
C PHE A 118 25.83 -34.17 3.50
N MET A 119 25.88 -33.15 2.63
CA MET A 119 27.13 -32.43 2.36
C MET A 119 27.05 -31.01 2.91
N HIS A 120 27.96 -30.67 3.81
CA HIS A 120 28.04 -29.32 4.37
C HIS A 120 29.11 -28.50 3.64
N GLU A 121 28.97 -27.17 3.61
CA GLU A 121 29.95 -26.26 3.00
C GLU A 121 31.36 -26.43 3.58
N LEU A 122 31.45 -26.90 4.83
CA LEU A 122 32.67 -27.07 5.60
C LEU A 122 33.35 -28.44 5.40
N ASP A 123 32.78 -29.36 4.61
CA ASP A 123 33.41 -30.66 4.36
C ASP A 123 34.69 -30.46 3.52
N SER A 124 35.80 -30.30 4.24
CA SER A 124 37.13 -29.94 3.75
C SER A 124 37.83 -31.15 3.10
N GLY A 125 37.30 -31.59 1.97
CA GLY A 125 37.94 -32.55 1.07
C GLY A 125 38.80 -31.89 0.01
N THR A 126 39.71 -32.65 -0.61
CA THR A 126 40.35 -32.21 -1.85
C THR A 126 39.28 -32.01 -2.96
N PRO A 127 39.53 -31.16 -3.96
CA PRO A 127 38.58 -30.95 -5.06
C PRO A 127 38.11 -32.24 -5.74
N GLU A 128 38.98 -33.24 -5.88
CA GLU A 128 38.69 -34.53 -6.52
C GLU A 128 37.71 -35.34 -5.68
N LYS A 129 37.94 -35.43 -4.36
CA LYS A 129 37.01 -36.11 -3.44
C LYS A 129 35.65 -35.44 -3.42
N ARG A 130 35.60 -34.10 -3.43
CA ARG A 130 34.34 -33.36 -3.51
C ARG A 130 33.60 -33.65 -4.81
N ARG A 131 34.31 -33.72 -5.94
CA ARG A 131 33.72 -34.09 -7.23
C ARG A 131 33.13 -35.50 -7.20
N GLU A 132 33.88 -36.48 -6.70
CA GLU A 132 33.42 -37.87 -6.59
C GLU A 132 32.15 -37.98 -5.74
N VAL A 133 32.14 -37.34 -4.56
CA VAL A 133 30.98 -37.34 -3.67
C VAL A 133 29.77 -36.64 -4.31
N ASN A 134 29.99 -35.52 -5.01
CA ASN A 134 28.91 -34.85 -5.74
C ASN A 134 28.29 -35.71 -6.84
N VAL A 135 29.09 -36.52 -7.55
CA VAL A 135 28.56 -37.50 -8.51
C VAL A 135 27.66 -38.50 -7.80
N GLN A 136 28.10 -39.05 -6.66
CA GLN A 136 27.31 -40.01 -5.89
C GLN A 136 26.01 -39.38 -5.33
N CYS A 137 26.05 -38.12 -4.90
CA CYS A 137 24.86 -37.35 -4.53
C CYS A 137 23.86 -37.28 -5.68
N HIS A 138 24.32 -36.89 -6.87
CA HIS A 138 23.47 -36.79 -8.05
C HIS A 138 22.88 -38.14 -8.48
N GLU A 139 23.66 -39.21 -8.40
CA GLU A 139 23.19 -40.58 -8.67
C GLU A 139 22.09 -41.02 -7.70
N LEU A 140 22.23 -40.71 -6.41
CA LEU A 140 21.19 -40.96 -5.42
C LEU A 140 19.89 -40.21 -5.77
N ILE A 141 20.00 -38.92 -6.09
CA ILE A 141 18.83 -38.11 -6.45
C ILE A 141 18.17 -38.60 -7.72
N GLU A 142 18.93 -39.00 -8.74
CA GLU A 142 18.38 -39.60 -9.95
C GLU A 142 17.58 -40.88 -9.64
N GLN A 143 18.13 -41.78 -8.83
CA GLN A 143 17.44 -43.00 -8.39
C GLN A 143 16.14 -42.69 -7.64
N ILE A 144 16.15 -41.72 -6.73
CA ILE A 144 14.93 -41.30 -6.00
C ILE A 144 13.89 -40.72 -6.97
N LEU A 145 14.30 -39.89 -7.93
CA LEU A 145 13.40 -39.31 -8.93
C LEU A 145 12.83 -40.37 -9.88
N ASP A 146 13.57 -41.42 -10.19
CA ASP A 146 13.09 -42.55 -10.98
C ASP A 146 12.08 -43.43 -10.25
N LEU A 147 12.21 -43.55 -8.92
CA LEU A 147 11.22 -44.20 -8.06
C LEU A 147 9.97 -43.34 -7.89
N LYS A 148 10.12 -42.04 -7.59
CA LYS A 148 8.99 -41.10 -7.38
C LYS A 148 8.24 -40.76 -8.67
N LYS A 149 8.95 -40.65 -9.81
CA LYS A 149 8.40 -40.20 -11.10
C LYS A 149 7.53 -38.93 -10.98
N PRO A 150 8.07 -37.82 -10.45
CA PRO A 150 7.26 -36.64 -10.17
C PRO A 150 6.74 -35.98 -11.44
N LYS A 151 5.49 -35.50 -11.37
CA LYS A 151 4.88 -34.67 -12.40
C LYS A 151 5.48 -33.26 -12.38
N VAL A 152 5.79 -32.74 -11.20
CA VAL A 152 6.34 -31.39 -10.99
C VAL A 152 7.58 -31.43 -10.08
N VAL A 153 8.64 -30.70 -10.46
CA VAL A 153 9.80 -30.47 -9.60
C VAL A 153 10.02 -28.97 -9.45
N ILE A 154 10.08 -28.49 -8.21
CA ILE A 154 10.44 -27.10 -7.88
C ILE A 154 11.94 -27.05 -7.67
N CYS A 155 12.64 -26.38 -8.56
CA CYS A 155 14.11 -26.30 -8.62
C CYS A 155 14.60 -25.10 -7.79
N CYS A 156 15.04 -25.33 -6.56
CA CYS A 156 15.43 -24.31 -5.59
C CYS A 156 16.94 -24.32 -5.27
N TRP A 157 17.77 -24.93 -6.10
CA TRP A 157 19.22 -24.99 -5.89
C TRP A 157 19.98 -24.48 -7.10
N GLN A 158 21.20 -24.01 -6.91
CA GLN A 158 22.10 -23.61 -7.99
C GLN A 158 23.42 -24.35 -7.80
N GLY A 159 23.93 -24.96 -8.87
CA GLY A 159 25.22 -25.64 -8.83
C GLY A 159 26.36 -24.66 -8.52
N PRO A 160 27.41 -25.08 -7.79
CA PRO A 160 28.62 -24.29 -7.64
C PRO A 160 29.20 -23.95 -9.02
N HIS A 161 29.64 -22.70 -9.22
CA HIS A 161 30.18 -22.24 -10.51
C HIS A 161 31.37 -23.08 -11.03
N ASP A 162 32.08 -23.76 -10.11
CA ASP A 162 33.30 -24.50 -10.41
C ASP A 162 33.07 -26.02 -10.58
N ILE A 163 31.86 -26.52 -10.34
CA ILE A 163 31.56 -27.96 -10.43
C ILE A 163 30.48 -28.14 -11.49
N SER A 164 30.91 -28.43 -12.71
CA SER A 164 29.99 -28.79 -13.78
C SER A 164 29.30 -30.12 -13.41
N THR A 165 28.00 -30.08 -13.16
CA THR A 165 27.17 -31.28 -13.01
C THR A 165 27.32 -32.16 -14.27
N GLU A 166 27.98 -33.30 -14.13
CA GLU A 166 28.13 -34.28 -15.23
C GLU A 166 26.80 -34.98 -15.54
N ASN A 167 25.92 -35.06 -14.55
CA ASN A 167 24.59 -35.63 -14.68
C ASN A 167 23.65 -34.69 -15.47
N VAL A 168 23.31 -35.09 -16.70
CA VAL A 168 22.49 -34.30 -17.63
C VAL A 168 21.09 -34.00 -17.09
N ILE A 169 20.53 -34.87 -16.25
CA ILE A 169 19.19 -34.67 -15.67
C ILE A 169 19.25 -33.61 -14.57
N LEU A 170 20.16 -33.78 -13.61
CA LEU A 170 20.35 -32.85 -12.49
C LEU A 170 20.72 -31.45 -12.97
N LYS A 171 21.55 -31.33 -14.02
CA LYS A 171 21.86 -30.04 -14.65
C LYS A 171 20.61 -29.30 -15.16
N GLN A 172 19.55 -30.01 -15.52
CA GLN A 172 18.29 -29.39 -15.92
C GLN A 172 17.48 -28.88 -14.72
N LEU A 173 17.69 -29.48 -13.55
CA LEU A 173 17.05 -29.13 -12.28
C LEU A 173 17.71 -27.94 -11.59
N GLU A 174 18.81 -27.41 -12.13
CA GLU A 174 19.44 -26.20 -11.60
C GLU A 174 18.53 -24.96 -11.80
N SER A 175 18.48 -24.15 -10.75
CA SER A 175 17.97 -22.79 -10.76
C SER A 175 18.77 -21.92 -11.71
N ARG A 176 18.11 -20.90 -12.26
CA ARG A 176 18.77 -19.81 -13.02
C ARG A 176 18.89 -18.51 -12.19
N GLY A 177 18.68 -18.60 -10.89
CA GLY A 177 18.64 -17.47 -9.98
C GLY A 177 17.34 -16.66 -10.04
N ILE A 178 17.30 -15.59 -9.24
CA ILE A 178 16.12 -14.76 -9.04
C ILE A 178 15.83 -13.92 -10.30
N GLY A 179 14.55 -13.84 -10.67
CA GLY A 179 14.07 -13.05 -11.81
C GLY A 179 14.40 -13.67 -13.18
N SER A 180 14.77 -14.95 -13.22
CA SER A 180 15.03 -15.67 -14.47
C SER A 180 13.73 -16.08 -15.17
N TRP A 181 13.73 -16.02 -16.50
CA TRP A 181 12.59 -16.39 -17.35
C TRP A 181 13.05 -17.25 -18.53
N PRO A 182 12.24 -18.21 -19.04
CA PRO A 182 10.97 -18.69 -18.48
C PRO A 182 11.18 -19.54 -17.22
N ILE A 183 10.22 -19.46 -16.28
CA ILE A 183 10.26 -20.23 -15.04
C ILE A 183 9.84 -21.69 -15.25
N ARG A 184 9.11 -22.01 -16.32
CA ARG A 184 8.65 -23.37 -16.62
C ARG A 184 9.52 -24.02 -17.69
N LYS A 185 9.86 -25.29 -17.51
CA LYS A 185 10.52 -26.11 -18.53
C LYS A 185 9.99 -27.55 -18.48
N LYS A 186 9.80 -28.18 -19.63
CA LYS A 186 9.54 -29.63 -19.70
C LYS A 186 10.86 -30.41 -19.70
N ALA A 187 10.89 -31.53 -18.98
CA ALA A 187 12.04 -32.43 -18.86
C ALA A 187 11.59 -33.89 -19.00
N LYS A 188 12.55 -34.82 -19.13
CA LYS A 188 12.31 -36.26 -19.38
C LYS A 188 11.26 -36.49 -20.48
N ASN A 189 11.51 -35.95 -21.67
CA ASN A 189 10.62 -36.06 -22.83
C ASN A 189 9.17 -35.59 -22.57
N GLY A 190 8.97 -34.65 -21.65
CA GLY A 190 7.66 -34.08 -21.32
C GLY A 190 6.95 -34.73 -20.13
N GLN A 191 7.50 -35.80 -19.56
CA GLN A 191 6.92 -36.50 -18.41
C GLN A 191 6.97 -35.66 -17.12
N MET A 192 7.93 -34.74 -17.02
CA MET A 192 8.19 -33.94 -15.84
C MET A 192 8.17 -32.45 -16.17
N THR A 193 7.53 -31.65 -15.31
CA THR A 193 7.49 -30.19 -15.40
C THR A 193 8.40 -29.59 -14.35
N LEU A 194 9.40 -28.84 -14.78
CA LEU A 194 10.31 -28.12 -13.91
C LEU A 194 9.80 -26.70 -13.71
N ILE A 195 9.71 -26.28 -12.45
CA ILE A 195 9.52 -24.89 -12.05
C ILE A 195 10.85 -24.39 -11.51
N ARG A 196 11.56 -23.62 -12.33
CA ARG A 196 12.82 -22.97 -12.01
C ARG A 196 12.57 -21.85 -11.01
N SER A 197 12.79 -22.18 -9.76
CA SER A 197 12.74 -21.24 -8.65
C SER A 197 14.17 -20.87 -8.25
N PHE A 198 14.35 -20.33 -7.05
CA PHE A 198 15.62 -20.05 -6.41
C PHE A 198 15.53 -20.47 -4.94
N HIS A 199 16.68 -20.52 -4.25
CA HIS A 199 16.74 -21.04 -2.89
C HIS A 199 15.93 -20.16 -1.92
N PRO A 200 15.01 -20.72 -1.11
CA PRO A 200 14.17 -19.93 -0.19
C PRO A 200 14.96 -19.05 0.77
N ALA A 201 16.13 -19.51 1.25
CA ALA A 201 17.04 -18.72 2.10
C ALA A 201 17.41 -17.36 1.49
N ALA A 202 17.41 -17.23 0.15
CA ALA A 202 17.66 -15.94 -0.49
C ALA A 202 16.61 -14.88 -0.10
N SER A 203 15.35 -15.28 0.10
CA SER A 203 14.25 -14.39 0.51
C SER A 203 14.10 -14.22 2.02
N VAL A 204 14.39 -15.27 2.79
CA VAL A 204 14.05 -15.30 4.23
C VAL A 204 15.27 -15.25 5.17
N CYS A 205 16.49 -15.46 4.66
CA CYS A 205 17.71 -15.37 5.48
C CYS A 205 18.61 -14.22 5.03
N TYR A 206 18.81 -14.05 3.71
CA TYR A 206 19.78 -13.08 3.17
C TYR A 206 19.17 -11.77 2.71
N ARG A 207 17.90 -11.79 2.27
CA ARG A 207 17.18 -10.60 1.76
C ARG A 207 15.81 -10.49 2.39
N THR A 208 15.80 -10.54 3.70
CA THR A 208 14.62 -10.51 4.55
C THR A 208 13.72 -9.31 4.25
N SER A 209 14.28 -8.18 3.82
CA SER A 209 13.52 -6.96 3.45
C SER A 209 12.97 -6.91 2.01
N SER A 210 13.21 -7.91 1.16
CA SER A 210 12.83 -7.85 -0.27
C SER A 210 11.41 -8.34 -0.55
N TYR A 211 10.50 -7.40 -0.80
CA TYR A 211 9.11 -7.73 -1.15
C TYR A 211 9.00 -8.51 -2.46
N TRP A 212 9.65 -8.06 -3.53
CA TRP A 212 9.50 -8.70 -4.85
C TRP A 212 10.12 -10.10 -4.86
N THR A 213 11.24 -10.29 -4.17
CA THR A 213 11.86 -11.63 -4.05
C THR A 213 10.94 -12.59 -3.30
N ARG A 214 10.36 -12.18 -2.16
CA ARG A 214 9.37 -13.02 -1.44
C ARG A 214 8.14 -13.31 -2.31
N LEU A 215 7.62 -12.30 -3.01
CA LEU A 215 6.45 -12.45 -3.88
C LEU A 215 6.71 -13.40 -5.06
N LEU A 216 7.88 -13.32 -5.69
CA LEU A 216 8.25 -14.20 -6.79
C LEU A 216 8.37 -15.65 -6.33
N LEU A 217 8.96 -15.89 -5.15
CA LEU A 217 9.06 -17.22 -4.57
C LEU A 217 7.67 -17.84 -4.31
N ILE A 218 6.73 -17.05 -3.77
CA ILE A 218 5.33 -17.44 -3.61
C ILE A 218 4.71 -17.82 -4.96
N CYS A 219 4.93 -17.00 -5.99
CA CYS A 219 4.39 -17.27 -7.33
C CYS A 219 4.90 -18.60 -7.90
N HIS A 220 6.19 -18.94 -7.70
CA HIS A 220 6.74 -20.21 -8.17
C HIS A 220 6.04 -21.41 -7.54
N PHE A 221 5.81 -21.39 -6.24
CA PHE A 221 5.09 -22.47 -5.56
C PHE A 221 3.62 -22.52 -5.99
N VAL A 222 2.92 -21.38 -6.08
CA VAL A 222 1.53 -21.34 -6.56
C VAL A 222 1.41 -21.94 -7.96
N VAL A 223 2.31 -21.58 -8.88
CA VAL A 223 2.33 -22.15 -10.23
C VAL A 223 2.63 -23.65 -10.20
N ALA A 224 3.59 -24.09 -9.39
CA ALA A 224 3.94 -25.51 -9.27
C ALA A 224 2.77 -26.37 -8.81
N PHE A 225 2.03 -25.92 -7.80
CA PHE A 225 0.85 -26.63 -7.29
C PHE A 225 -0.31 -26.62 -8.28
N ALA A 226 -0.50 -25.52 -9.02
CA ALA A 226 -1.52 -25.46 -10.05
C ALA A 226 -1.25 -26.43 -11.22
N GLU A 227 0.02 -26.66 -11.59
CA GLU A 227 0.39 -27.65 -12.61
C GLU A 227 -0.03 -29.08 -12.27
N LEU A 228 -0.24 -29.40 -10.98
CA LEU A 228 -0.74 -30.72 -10.59
C LEU A 228 -2.19 -30.94 -11.03
N GLY A 229 -3.03 -29.91 -10.95
CA GLY A 229 -4.43 -29.95 -11.36
C GLY A 229 -4.61 -29.68 -12.86
N MET A 230 -4.49 -28.40 -13.25
CA MET A 230 -4.60 -27.97 -14.65
C MET A 230 -3.42 -27.08 -15.02
N PRO A 231 -2.68 -27.39 -16.11
CA PRO A 231 -1.59 -26.54 -16.57
C PRO A 231 -2.07 -25.12 -16.82
N LEU A 232 -1.48 -24.16 -16.10
CA LEU A 232 -1.84 -22.76 -16.26
C LEU A 232 -1.15 -22.19 -17.49
N ARG A 233 -1.85 -21.36 -18.28
CA ARG A 233 -1.18 -20.45 -19.20
C ARG A 233 -0.42 -19.41 -18.37
N HIS A 234 0.82 -19.14 -18.74
CA HIS A 234 1.64 -18.14 -18.07
C HIS A 234 0.96 -16.77 -18.11
N PRO A 235 0.57 -16.21 -16.95
CA PRO A 235 0.01 -14.87 -16.93
C PRO A 235 1.12 -13.84 -17.22
N SER A 236 0.82 -12.79 -17.96
CA SER A 236 1.79 -11.73 -18.29
C SER A 236 2.35 -11.05 -17.03
N TRP A 237 1.52 -10.84 -16.01
CA TRP A 237 1.95 -10.21 -14.75
C TRP A 237 3.05 -10.98 -14.02
N LEU A 238 3.19 -12.29 -14.26
CA LEU A 238 4.24 -13.09 -13.62
C LEU A 238 5.62 -12.72 -14.16
N GLN A 239 5.71 -12.38 -15.44
CA GLN A 239 6.94 -11.88 -16.04
C GLN A 239 7.30 -10.50 -15.47
N ASP A 240 6.32 -9.65 -15.21
CA ASP A 240 6.55 -8.35 -14.56
C ASP A 240 7.12 -8.52 -13.14
N ILE A 241 6.60 -9.47 -12.35
CA ILE A 241 7.16 -9.80 -11.03
C ILE A 241 8.61 -10.30 -11.16
N CYS A 242 8.91 -11.12 -12.17
CA CYS A 242 10.28 -11.58 -12.42
C CYS A 242 11.22 -10.40 -12.70
N ASN A 243 10.80 -9.48 -13.57
CA ASN A 243 11.57 -8.30 -13.94
C ASN A 243 11.80 -7.39 -12.72
N LYS A 244 10.76 -7.08 -11.96
CA LYS A 244 10.86 -6.25 -10.74
C LYS A 244 11.76 -6.87 -9.68
N SER A 245 11.67 -8.19 -9.48
CA SER A 245 12.57 -8.90 -8.56
C SER A 245 14.03 -8.81 -9.02
N LYS A 246 14.28 -8.89 -10.34
CA LYS A 246 15.63 -8.75 -10.90
C LYS A 246 16.17 -7.32 -10.73
N GLU A 247 15.34 -6.31 -10.99
CA GLU A 247 15.68 -4.90 -10.81
C GLU A 247 16.02 -4.59 -9.35
N GLU A 248 15.22 -5.05 -8.40
CA GLU A 248 15.46 -4.84 -6.96
C GLU A 248 16.84 -5.36 -6.53
N ILE A 249 17.25 -6.50 -7.10
CA ILE A 249 18.54 -7.13 -6.81
C ILE A 249 19.69 -6.34 -7.42
N ASN A 250 19.53 -5.89 -8.65
CA ASN A 250 20.56 -5.12 -9.34
C ASN A 250 20.74 -3.76 -8.67
N ASN A 251 19.65 -3.11 -8.26
CA ASN A 251 19.70 -1.82 -7.56
C ASN A 251 20.40 -1.94 -6.20
N LYS A 252 20.16 -3.02 -5.44
CA LYS A 252 20.88 -3.27 -4.17
C LYS A 252 22.36 -3.57 -4.36
N LYS A 253 22.75 -4.21 -5.47
CA LYS A 253 24.17 -4.39 -5.81
C LYS A 253 24.83 -3.07 -6.15
N GLN A 254 24.19 -2.25 -6.98
CA GLN A 254 24.69 -0.93 -7.37
C GLN A 254 24.79 0.02 -6.18
N SER A 255 23.80 0.04 -5.27
CA SER A 255 23.88 0.86 -4.07
C SER A 255 25.00 0.42 -3.13
N LYS A 256 25.17 -0.91 -2.93
CA LYS A 256 26.27 -1.45 -2.13
C LYS A 256 27.64 -1.15 -2.75
N GLU A 257 27.81 -1.33 -4.06
CA GLU A 257 29.06 -1.01 -4.78
C GLU A 257 29.34 0.50 -4.80
N ALA A 258 28.32 1.35 -4.95
CA ALA A 258 28.47 2.80 -4.89
C ALA A 258 28.85 3.29 -3.48
N ILE A 259 28.29 2.70 -2.43
CA ILE A 259 28.64 2.99 -1.04
C ILE A 259 30.03 2.47 -0.73
N GLU A 260 30.39 1.24 -1.10
CA GLU A 260 31.74 0.70 -0.92
C GLU A 260 32.77 1.53 -1.70
N SER A 261 32.48 1.92 -2.95
CA SER A 261 33.36 2.78 -3.74
C SER A 261 33.52 4.17 -3.12
N SER A 262 32.44 4.77 -2.62
CA SER A 262 32.48 6.07 -1.93
C SER A 262 33.24 5.99 -0.60
N VAL A 263 33.04 4.94 0.19
CA VAL A 263 33.74 4.70 1.46
C VAL A 263 35.22 4.40 1.22
N TRP A 264 35.57 3.62 0.20
CA TRP A 264 36.97 3.39 -0.19
C TRP A 264 37.64 4.65 -0.75
N HIS A 265 36.90 5.50 -1.48
CA HIS A 265 37.41 6.79 -1.94
C HIS A 265 37.65 7.73 -0.75
N HIS A 266 36.73 7.76 0.21
CA HIS A 266 36.84 8.57 1.42
C HIS A 266 37.96 8.06 2.34
N LEU A 267 38.10 6.75 2.54
CA LEU A 267 39.20 6.13 3.28
C LEU A 267 40.54 6.36 2.58
N ARG A 268 40.60 6.30 1.25
CA ARG A 268 41.82 6.58 0.48
C ARG A 268 42.21 8.07 0.55
N GLU A 269 41.25 8.99 0.58
CA GLU A 269 41.51 10.41 0.86
C GLU A 269 41.94 10.67 2.32
N THR A 270 41.35 9.94 3.27
CA THR A 270 41.64 10.09 4.71
C THR A 270 42.97 9.44 5.12
N LEU A 271 43.41 8.39 4.42
CA LEU A 271 44.66 7.67 4.71
C LEU A 271 45.89 8.23 3.98
N VAL A 272 45.71 9.19 3.06
CA VAL A 272 46.83 9.84 2.33
C VAL A 272 47.23 11.19 2.95
N ASP A 273 46.50 11.71 3.93
CA ASP A 273 46.92 12.89 4.71
C ASP A 273 47.18 12.54 6.19
N PRO A 274 48.45 12.43 6.63
CA PRO A 274 48.79 11.98 7.99
C PRO A 274 48.52 13.00 9.12
N LYS A 275 47.80 14.11 8.88
CA LYS A 275 47.76 15.22 9.85
C LYS A 275 46.44 15.54 10.55
N ALA A 276 45.41 14.73 10.40
CA ALA A 276 44.18 14.93 11.18
C ALA A 276 43.58 13.61 11.66
N CYS A 277 44.08 13.10 12.79
CA CYS A 277 43.40 12.03 13.51
C CYS A 277 43.22 12.43 14.98
N ARG A 278 41.97 12.74 15.36
CA ARG A 278 41.46 12.53 16.72
C ARG A 278 40.00 12.06 16.69
N VAL A 279 39.88 10.76 16.92
CA VAL A 279 38.81 10.04 17.66
C VAL A 279 37.42 9.93 17.02
N SER A 280 37.26 8.85 16.24
CA SER A 280 36.24 7.78 16.31
C SER A 280 34.94 8.03 17.11
N TYR A 281 33.80 7.92 16.42
CA TYR A 281 32.85 6.85 16.69
C TYR A 281 32.55 6.11 15.38
N ALA A 282 33.10 4.90 15.27
CA ALA A 282 32.63 3.91 14.32
C ALA A 282 31.32 3.31 14.82
N SER A 283 30.24 3.48 14.06
CA SER A 283 29.15 2.51 14.01
C SER A 283 28.68 2.37 12.57
N ASP A 284 29.18 1.31 11.94
CA ASP A 284 28.82 0.81 10.63
C ASP A 284 27.30 0.55 10.49
N THR A 285 26.80 0.66 9.26
CA THR A 285 25.50 0.16 8.73
C THR A 285 24.17 0.80 9.13
N SER A 286 24.07 1.66 10.15
CA SER A 286 22.72 2.18 10.56
C SER A 286 22.14 3.27 9.63
N CYS A 287 22.96 3.91 8.80
CA CYS A 287 22.54 5.04 7.96
C CYS A 287 21.64 4.63 6.77
N THR A 288 21.64 3.36 6.33
CA THR A 288 20.90 2.94 5.12
C THR A 288 19.43 2.61 5.37
N MET A 289 19.08 2.00 6.50
CA MET A 289 17.68 1.64 6.78
C MET A 289 16.81 2.86 7.07
N SER A 290 17.36 3.89 7.73
CA SER A 290 16.64 5.15 7.97
C SER A 290 16.33 5.86 6.64
N ASP A 291 17.29 5.89 5.72
CA ASP A 291 17.10 6.51 4.40
C ASP A 291 16.13 5.71 3.52
N GLU A 292 16.20 4.37 3.52
CA GLU A 292 15.23 3.52 2.82
C GLU A 292 13.80 3.69 3.38
N VAL A 293 13.65 3.74 4.71
CA VAL A 293 12.37 4.02 5.38
C VAL A 293 11.85 5.41 4.99
N ASN A 294 12.69 6.44 5.00
CA ASN A 294 12.31 7.80 4.64
C ASN A 294 11.94 7.91 3.15
N ILE A 295 12.66 7.24 2.25
CA ILE A 295 12.33 7.18 0.82
C ILE A 295 10.98 6.49 0.61
N LEU A 296 10.74 5.36 1.26
CA LEU A 296 9.47 4.62 1.14
C LEU A 296 8.30 5.38 1.74
N LEU A 297 8.50 6.09 2.87
CA LEU A 297 7.49 6.98 3.43
C LEU A 297 7.21 8.16 2.49
N ARG A 298 8.25 8.79 1.92
CA ARG A 298 8.09 9.87 0.93
C ARG A 298 7.34 9.38 -0.31
N GLN A 299 7.68 8.22 -0.85
CA GLN A 299 6.99 7.61 -1.98
C GLN A 299 5.53 7.27 -1.63
N LEU A 300 5.27 6.74 -0.44
CA LEU A 300 3.93 6.45 0.06
C LEU A 300 3.08 7.73 0.13
N PHE A 301 3.65 8.82 0.67
CA PHE A 301 2.96 10.11 0.82
C PHE A 301 2.84 10.92 -0.48
N ALA A 302 3.73 10.70 -1.44
CA ALA A 302 3.73 11.34 -2.74
C ALA A 302 2.86 10.60 -3.78
N SER A 303 2.69 9.28 -3.66
CA SER A 303 1.87 8.50 -4.59
C SER A 303 0.39 8.88 -4.48
N GLU A 304 -0.31 8.97 -5.61
CA GLU A 304 -1.78 9.17 -5.66
C GLU A 304 -2.56 7.90 -5.21
N TYR A 305 -2.01 7.13 -4.27
CA TYR A 305 -2.52 5.88 -3.68
C TYR A 305 -2.73 4.70 -4.63
N THR A 306 -2.61 4.87 -5.95
CA THR A 306 -2.88 3.83 -6.96
C THR A 306 -1.77 2.78 -7.15
N GLY A 307 -0.55 3.04 -6.66
CA GLY A 307 0.61 2.13 -6.74
C GLY A 307 1.29 1.89 -5.38
N SER A 308 0.51 1.82 -4.30
CA SER A 308 1.01 1.93 -2.91
C SER A 308 1.21 0.60 -2.17
N ILE A 309 0.63 -0.51 -2.65
CA ILE A 309 0.60 -1.77 -1.89
C ILE A 309 1.99 -2.42 -1.78
N ASP A 310 2.77 -2.41 -2.85
CA ASP A 310 4.15 -2.88 -2.88
C ASP A 310 5.07 -2.04 -2.00
N HIS A 311 4.92 -0.71 -2.01
CA HIS A 311 5.67 0.19 -1.13
C HIS A 311 5.31 -0.02 0.35
N ILE A 312 4.04 -0.22 0.69
CA ILE A 312 3.60 -0.51 2.06
C ILE A 312 4.13 -1.86 2.54
N ALA A 313 4.07 -2.89 1.69
CA ALA A 313 4.58 -4.22 2.02
C ALA A 313 6.11 -4.20 2.22
N SER A 314 6.83 -3.48 1.36
CA SER A 314 8.28 -3.28 1.49
C SER A 314 8.64 -2.53 2.77
N LEU A 315 7.92 -1.43 3.04
CA LEU A 315 8.09 -0.64 4.27
C LEU A 315 7.82 -1.48 5.53
N ARG A 316 6.81 -2.34 5.51
CA ARG A 316 6.49 -3.23 6.63
C ARG A 316 7.61 -4.24 6.89
N LEU A 317 8.20 -4.84 5.86
CA LEU A 317 9.32 -5.78 6.02
C LEU A 317 10.53 -5.07 6.63
N ILE A 318 10.90 -3.90 6.10
CA ILE A 318 12.03 -3.11 6.62
C ILE A 318 11.76 -2.68 8.07
N TRP A 319 10.53 -2.28 8.37
CA TRP A 319 10.13 -1.83 9.70
C TRP A 319 10.13 -2.96 10.76
N GLN A 320 9.87 -4.21 10.35
CA GLN A 320 9.98 -5.37 11.23
C GLN A 320 11.41 -5.63 11.70
N GLU A 321 12.41 -5.22 10.94
CA GLU A 321 13.82 -5.34 11.32
C GLU A 321 14.31 -4.09 12.06
N TYR A 322 13.70 -2.93 11.79
CA TYR A 322 14.06 -1.67 12.43
C TYR A 322 13.78 -1.66 13.93
N GLN A 323 14.81 -1.35 14.74
CA GLN A 323 14.72 -1.26 16.20
C GLN A 323 14.28 0.16 16.59
N HIS A 324 12.97 0.40 16.64
CA HIS A 324 12.40 1.71 16.97
C HIS A 324 11.40 1.61 18.14
N PRO A 325 11.32 2.59 19.06
CA PRO A 325 10.37 2.57 20.18
C PRO A 325 8.90 2.44 19.74
N LEU A 326 8.54 3.04 18.61
CA LEU A 326 7.19 2.99 18.02
C LEU A 326 6.98 1.79 17.06
N LYS A 327 7.85 0.76 17.12
CA LYS A 327 7.82 -0.35 16.16
C LYS A 327 6.45 -1.00 16.06
N GLN A 328 5.80 -1.24 17.19
CA GLN A 328 4.48 -1.87 17.27
C GLN A 328 3.39 -0.98 16.69
N ASP A 329 3.35 0.31 17.06
CA ASP A 329 2.32 1.26 16.62
C ASP A 329 2.32 1.47 15.12
N VAL A 330 3.52 1.69 14.54
CA VAL A 330 3.66 1.85 13.09
C VAL A 330 3.34 0.52 12.37
N SER A 331 3.70 -0.62 12.93
CA SER A 331 3.31 -1.93 12.38
C SER A 331 1.79 -2.15 12.39
N ILE A 332 1.07 -1.61 13.37
CA ILE A 332 -0.41 -1.64 13.42
C ILE A 332 -0.98 -0.71 12.36
N LEU A 333 -0.45 0.52 12.24
CA LEU A 333 -0.88 1.50 11.25
C LEU A 333 -0.70 0.98 9.82
N LEU A 334 0.48 0.43 9.49
CA LEU A 334 0.76 -0.13 8.16
C LEU A 334 -0.18 -1.29 7.82
N ARG A 335 -0.51 -2.16 8.80
CA ARG A 335 -1.50 -3.23 8.64
C ARG A 335 -2.91 -2.68 8.36
N GLU A 336 -3.30 -1.60 9.02
CA GLU A 336 -4.62 -0.99 8.80
C GLU A 336 -4.72 -0.31 7.43
N ILE A 337 -3.67 0.39 6.97
CA ILE A 337 -3.62 0.97 5.62
C ILE A 337 -3.71 -0.14 4.57
N GLU A 338 -2.93 -1.21 4.74
CA GLU A 338 -2.94 -2.38 3.86
C GLU A 338 -4.32 -3.05 3.80
N ARG A 339 -5.00 -3.20 4.96
CA ARG A 339 -6.36 -3.74 5.04
C ARG A 339 -7.36 -2.87 4.28
N ARG A 340 -7.27 -1.54 4.38
CA ARG A 340 -8.14 -0.60 3.66
C ARG A 340 -7.94 -0.66 2.15
N LEU A 341 -6.69 -0.84 1.69
CA LEU A 341 -6.37 -0.95 0.27
C LEU A 341 -6.78 -2.30 -0.35
N LYS A 342 -6.87 -3.35 0.46
CA LYS A 342 -7.34 -4.69 0.04
C LYS A 342 -8.86 -4.84 -0.05
N LEU A 343 -9.64 -3.85 0.39
CA LEU A 343 -11.09 -3.90 0.20
C LEU A 343 -11.39 -3.86 -1.30
N PRO A 344 -12.22 -4.78 -1.83
CA PRO A 344 -12.63 -4.70 -3.21
C PRO A 344 -13.26 -3.32 -3.43
N ILE A 345 -12.76 -2.58 -4.42
CA ILE A 345 -13.45 -1.42 -4.95
C ILE A 345 -14.72 -1.96 -5.60
N HIS A 346 -15.74 -2.21 -4.79
CA HIS A 346 -17.05 -2.57 -5.29
C HIS A 346 -17.61 -1.34 -6.00
N ASN A 347 -17.83 -1.50 -7.30
CA ASN A 347 -18.39 -0.53 -8.23
C ASN A 347 -17.42 0.61 -8.59
N GLY A 348 -16.54 0.33 -9.56
CA GLY A 348 -15.80 1.32 -10.34
C GLY A 348 -16.70 2.33 -11.05
N LYS A 349 -17.29 3.26 -10.29
CA LYS A 349 -18.02 4.41 -10.76
C LYS A 349 -17.28 5.68 -10.35
N CYS A 350 -16.14 5.89 -11.02
CA CYS A 350 -15.72 7.25 -11.32
C CYS A 350 -16.69 7.77 -12.40
N VAL A 351 -17.81 8.34 -11.96
CA VAL A 351 -18.77 9.00 -12.87
C VAL A 351 -18.21 10.38 -13.15
N VAL A 352 -17.47 10.49 -14.25
CA VAL A 352 -17.38 11.72 -15.02
C VAL A 352 -18.76 11.92 -15.66
N LEU A 353 -19.49 12.95 -15.22
CA LEU A 353 -20.60 13.51 -15.97
C LEU A 353 -20.35 15.01 -16.14
N THR A 354 -20.04 15.37 -17.38
CA THR A 354 -20.01 16.73 -17.90
C THR A 354 -21.37 17.14 -18.47
N ARG A 355 -21.70 18.42 -18.30
CA ARG A 355 -22.76 19.26 -18.92
C ARG A 355 -24.17 19.09 -18.33
N SER A 356 -24.96 20.13 -18.09
CA SER A 356 -24.98 21.52 -18.57
C SER A 356 -25.66 22.42 -17.51
N ILE A 357 -25.24 23.68 -17.38
CA ILE A 357 -26.05 24.90 -17.63
C ILE A 357 -25.08 26.08 -17.50
N ARG A 358 -24.94 26.82 -18.59
CA ARG A 358 -24.23 28.09 -18.65
C ARG A 358 -25.14 29.18 -18.10
N ASP A 359 -24.50 30.22 -17.55
CA ASP A 359 -24.98 31.60 -17.42
C ASP A 359 -25.18 32.17 -16.00
N ILE A 360 -24.72 31.50 -14.94
CA ILE A 360 -24.38 32.18 -13.68
C ILE A 360 -23.12 31.55 -13.05
N GLN A 361 -21.98 32.21 -13.19
CA GLN A 361 -20.65 31.77 -12.79
C GLN A 361 -20.02 32.61 -11.65
N SER A 362 -20.67 33.68 -11.15
CA SER A 362 -20.09 34.49 -10.07
C SER A 362 -21.09 35.18 -9.13
N ALA A 363 -20.64 35.52 -7.91
CA ALA A 363 -21.37 36.37 -6.97
C ALA A 363 -21.75 37.74 -7.56
N LYS A 364 -20.98 38.24 -8.54
CA LYS A 364 -21.25 39.49 -9.28
C LYS A 364 -22.47 39.39 -10.21
N GLU A 365 -22.73 38.20 -10.76
CA GLU A 365 -23.91 37.93 -11.58
C GLU A 365 -25.15 37.71 -10.73
N LEU A 366 -25.01 37.16 -9.52
CA LEU A 366 -26.08 37.12 -8.53
C LEU A 366 -26.52 38.53 -8.11
N GLU A 367 -25.56 39.45 -7.94
CA GLU A 367 -25.84 40.87 -7.67
C GLU A 367 -26.51 41.57 -8.87
N SER A 368 -26.15 41.20 -10.10
CA SER A 368 -26.83 41.63 -11.34
C SER A 368 -28.26 41.09 -11.46
N LEU A 369 -28.48 39.81 -11.09
CA LEU A 369 -29.79 39.17 -11.01
C LEU A 369 -30.68 39.86 -9.96
N MET A 370 -30.11 40.21 -8.80
CA MET A 370 -30.81 40.97 -7.76
C MET A 370 -31.21 42.38 -8.24
N LYS A 371 -30.36 43.05 -9.02
CA LYS A 371 -30.71 44.33 -9.68
C LYS A 371 -31.83 44.16 -10.73
N HIS A 372 -31.86 43.04 -11.46
CA HIS A 372 -32.92 42.73 -12.41
C HIS A 372 -34.27 42.45 -11.72
N LEU A 373 -34.25 41.76 -10.57
CA LEU A 373 -35.44 41.50 -9.76
C LEU A 373 -36.01 42.79 -9.11
N GLN A 374 -35.17 43.77 -8.80
CA GLN A 374 -35.60 45.08 -8.28
C GLN A 374 -36.27 45.99 -9.34
N LEU A 375 -35.99 45.79 -10.64
CA LEU A 375 -36.50 46.65 -11.73
C LEU A 375 -37.87 46.21 -12.29
N ASN A 376 -38.38 45.02 -11.95
CA ASN A 376 -39.59 44.44 -12.54
C ASN A 376 -40.84 44.44 -11.64
N ALA A 377 -40.87 45.25 -10.57
CA ALA A 377 -42.03 45.37 -9.67
C ALA A 377 -43.32 45.91 -10.35
N THR A 378 -43.30 46.27 -11.64
CA THR A 378 -44.42 46.85 -12.38
C THR A 378 -45.17 45.88 -13.31
N HIS A 379 -44.82 44.59 -13.38
CA HIS A 379 -45.56 43.59 -14.17
C HIS A 379 -46.06 42.39 -13.34
N ARG A 380 -47.34 42.46 -12.92
CA ARG A 380 -48.03 41.45 -12.09
C ARG A 380 -48.69 40.32 -12.90
N ARG A 381 -47.93 39.45 -13.58
CA ARG A 381 -48.43 38.10 -13.95
C ARG A 381 -47.34 37.03 -13.91
N ALA A 382 -47.65 35.93 -13.21
CA ALA A 382 -46.93 34.65 -13.08
C ALA A 382 -45.59 34.64 -12.30
N ILE A 383 -45.63 34.95 -11.00
CA ILE A 383 -44.47 34.98 -10.07
C ILE A 383 -44.03 33.57 -9.57
N VAL A 384 -44.89 32.55 -9.71
CA VAL A 384 -44.66 31.22 -9.13
C VAL A 384 -43.54 30.41 -9.83
N PRO A 385 -43.43 30.36 -11.17
CA PRO A 385 -42.36 29.63 -11.85
C PRO A 385 -40.96 30.19 -11.55
N GLU A 386 -40.83 31.52 -11.50
CA GLU A 386 -39.56 32.22 -11.28
C GLU A 386 -38.99 31.95 -9.88
N THR A 387 -39.86 31.87 -8.87
CA THR A 387 -39.45 31.60 -7.48
C THR A 387 -38.82 30.21 -7.32
N HIS A 388 -39.39 29.19 -7.99
CA HIS A 388 -38.82 27.83 -7.96
C HIS A 388 -37.43 27.80 -8.63
N ASP A 389 -37.25 28.53 -9.72
CA ASP A 389 -35.96 28.58 -10.42
C ASP A 389 -34.88 29.30 -9.61
N ILE A 390 -35.24 30.37 -8.88
CA ILE A 390 -34.32 31.04 -7.94
C ILE A 390 -33.89 30.07 -6.81
N PHE A 391 -34.84 29.34 -6.20
CA PHE A 391 -34.49 28.35 -5.17
C PHE A 391 -33.62 27.22 -5.71
N ARG A 392 -33.89 26.76 -6.94
CA ARG A 392 -33.06 25.74 -7.59
C ARG A 392 -31.65 26.28 -7.87
N GLY A 393 -31.52 27.52 -8.34
CA GLY A 393 -30.25 28.21 -8.54
C GLY A 393 -29.43 28.32 -7.25
N LEU A 394 -30.07 28.76 -6.16
CA LEU A 394 -29.49 28.79 -4.81
C LEU A 394 -28.98 27.41 -4.38
N GLN A 395 -29.77 26.35 -4.60
CA GLN A 395 -29.35 24.99 -4.26
C GLN A 395 -28.14 24.51 -5.07
N LEU A 396 -28.07 24.85 -6.36
CA LEU A 396 -26.95 24.49 -7.22
C LEU A 396 -25.66 25.19 -6.76
N LEU A 397 -25.73 26.50 -6.49
CA LEU A 397 -24.60 27.27 -5.98
C LEU A 397 -24.16 26.77 -4.60
N LEU A 398 -25.10 26.50 -3.69
CA LEU A 398 -24.79 25.91 -2.38
C LEU A 398 -24.08 24.56 -2.50
N ASN A 399 -24.50 23.71 -3.44
CA ASN A 399 -23.83 22.43 -3.70
C ASN A 399 -22.41 22.65 -4.25
N GLU A 400 -22.22 23.61 -5.15
CA GLU A 400 -20.90 23.95 -5.70
C GLU A 400 -19.94 24.43 -4.61
N HIS A 401 -20.36 25.41 -3.80
CA HIS A 401 -19.59 25.90 -2.66
C HIS A 401 -19.29 24.78 -1.65
N CYS A 402 -20.27 23.92 -1.35
CA CYS A 402 -20.07 22.75 -0.49
C CYS A 402 -18.99 21.81 -1.03
N ASN A 403 -19.00 21.51 -2.34
CA ASN A 403 -18.01 20.66 -2.98
C ASN A 403 -16.60 21.29 -2.96
N LYS A 404 -16.49 22.59 -3.25
CA LYS A 404 -15.24 23.35 -3.16
C LYS A 404 -14.67 23.29 -1.74
N MET A 405 -15.50 23.53 -0.72
CA MET A 405 -15.07 23.53 0.68
C MET A 405 -14.73 22.13 1.22
N ASN A 406 -15.43 21.08 0.78
CA ASN A 406 -15.06 19.69 1.09
C ASN A 406 -13.71 19.28 0.47
N ARG A 407 -13.35 19.83 -0.70
CA ARG A 407 -12.01 19.61 -1.27
C ARG A 407 -10.95 20.32 -0.43
N CYS A 408 -11.20 21.58 -0.08
CA CYS A 408 -10.32 22.37 0.79
C CYS A 408 -10.08 21.69 2.15
N GLU A 409 -11.14 21.21 2.82
CA GLU A 409 -11.07 20.57 4.13
C GLU A 409 -10.20 19.30 4.11
N ARG A 410 -10.32 18.49 3.05
CA ARG A 410 -9.54 17.27 2.86
C ARG A 410 -8.07 17.54 2.55
N GLU A 411 -7.80 18.53 1.69
CA GLU A 411 -6.43 18.96 1.38
C GLU A 411 -5.72 19.47 2.63
N ALA A 412 -6.41 20.30 3.44
CA ALA A 412 -5.88 20.79 4.71
C ALA A 412 -5.67 19.66 5.74
N ALA A 413 -6.59 18.69 5.85
CA ALA A 413 -6.40 17.52 6.73
C ALA A 413 -5.16 16.71 6.35
N ARG A 414 -4.98 16.47 5.05
CA ARG A 414 -3.85 15.70 4.53
C ARG A 414 -2.54 16.39 4.88
N LEU A 415 -2.46 17.70 4.64
CA LEU A 415 -1.26 18.47 4.93
C LEU A 415 -1.00 18.56 6.44
N SER A 416 -2.04 18.69 7.27
CA SER A 416 -1.93 18.66 8.73
C SER A 416 -1.36 17.34 9.23
N SER A 417 -1.83 16.22 8.66
CA SER A 417 -1.31 14.89 8.99
C SER A 417 0.15 14.72 8.58
N GLN A 418 0.57 15.33 7.46
CA GLN A 418 1.97 15.34 7.05
C GLN A 418 2.82 16.13 8.04
N VAL A 419 2.37 17.32 8.48
CA VAL A 419 3.07 18.12 9.49
C VAL A 419 3.20 17.36 10.81
N ASP A 420 2.10 16.78 11.32
CA ASP A 420 2.09 16.02 12.58
C ASP A 420 3.06 14.83 12.54
N MET A 421 3.11 14.13 11.40
CA MET A 421 4.05 13.03 11.20
C MET A 421 5.49 13.53 11.15
N SER A 422 5.77 14.62 10.42
CA SER A 422 7.11 15.23 10.38
C SER A 422 7.61 15.64 11.77
N ILE A 423 6.73 16.22 12.59
CA ILE A 423 7.03 16.56 13.99
C ILE A 423 7.31 15.30 14.81
N LYS A 424 6.46 14.26 14.69
CA LYS A 424 6.62 13.01 15.46
C LYS A 424 7.89 12.23 15.12
N PHE A 425 8.32 12.25 13.86
CA PHE A 425 9.54 11.54 13.42
C PHE A 425 10.82 12.33 13.62
N GLY A 426 10.77 13.52 14.24
CA GLY A 426 11.97 14.29 14.57
C GLY A 426 12.78 14.66 13.34
N LEU A 427 12.12 14.92 12.20
CA LEU A 427 12.81 15.51 11.05
C LEU A 427 13.40 16.84 11.53
N ASN A 428 14.72 16.90 11.61
CA ASN A 428 15.44 18.09 12.05
C ASN A 428 14.86 19.32 11.34
N ILE A 429 14.52 20.35 12.12
CA ILE A 429 13.77 21.56 11.73
C ILE A 429 14.40 22.29 10.52
N PHE A 430 15.63 21.94 10.16
CA PHE A 430 16.40 22.48 9.03
C PHE A 430 16.48 21.59 7.79
N SER A 431 15.69 20.51 7.69
CA SER A 431 15.69 19.68 6.48
C SER A 431 14.98 20.36 5.30
N PRO A 432 15.40 20.12 4.05
CA PRO A 432 14.71 20.63 2.85
C PRO A 432 13.24 20.18 2.73
N ASP A 433 12.78 19.22 3.54
CA ASP A 433 11.36 18.83 3.58
C ASP A 433 10.50 19.87 4.31
N VAL A 434 11.08 20.62 5.24
CA VAL A 434 10.37 21.63 6.03
C VAL A 434 10.03 22.85 5.18
N THR A 435 10.96 23.30 4.35
CA THR A 435 10.74 24.39 3.38
C THR A 435 9.73 24.01 2.30
N ASP A 436 9.74 22.75 1.84
CA ASP A 436 8.72 22.22 0.92
C ASP A 436 7.33 22.16 1.59
N LEU A 437 7.22 21.68 2.83
CA LEU A 437 5.95 21.71 3.57
C LEU A 437 5.44 23.13 3.78
N SER A 438 6.32 24.06 4.19
CA SER A 438 5.98 25.48 4.34
C SER A 438 5.43 26.06 3.04
N THR A 439 6.11 25.80 1.91
CA THR A 439 5.67 26.24 0.57
C THR A 439 4.31 25.63 0.18
N LYS A 440 4.07 24.36 0.52
CA LYS A 440 2.77 23.69 0.30
C LYS A 440 1.66 24.30 1.15
N ILE A 441 1.94 24.66 2.40
CA ILE A 441 0.99 25.34 3.29
C ILE A 441 0.64 26.72 2.71
N ASP A 442 1.65 27.48 2.30
CA ASP A 442 1.46 28.81 1.72
C ASP A 442 0.63 28.79 0.44
N LYS A 443 0.94 27.86 -0.46
CA LYS A 443 0.20 27.68 -1.70
C LYS A 443 -1.25 27.32 -1.41
N LEU A 444 -1.48 26.35 -0.52
CA LEU A 444 -2.83 25.94 -0.14
C LEU A 444 -3.60 27.11 0.49
N ALA A 445 -2.98 27.88 1.39
CA ALA A 445 -3.61 29.03 2.01
C ALA A 445 -3.95 30.11 0.99
N SER A 446 -3.02 30.43 0.08
CA SER A 446 -3.23 31.42 -0.99
C SER A 446 -4.39 31.03 -1.91
N ASP A 447 -4.45 29.76 -2.33
CA ASP A 447 -5.45 29.27 -3.27
C ASP A 447 -6.84 29.16 -2.63
N ARG A 448 -6.92 28.91 -1.31
CA ARG A 448 -8.17 28.58 -0.62
C ARG A 448 -8.78 29.72 0.19
N CYS A 449 -8.01 30.72 0.63
CA CYS A 449 -8.57 31.86 1.38
C CYS A 449 -9.59 32.65 0.56
N SER A 450 -9.32 32.90 -0.73
CA SER A 450 -10.28 33.58 -1.62
C SER A 450 -11.60 32.81 -1.76
N GLN A 451 -11.54 31.49 -1.83
CA GLN A 451 -12.71 30.61 -1.94
C GLN A 451 -13.53 30.56 -0.64
N LEU A 452 -12.86 30.68 0.51
CA LEU A 452 -13.51 30.79 1.82
C LEU A 452 -14.26 32.11 1.94
N ASP A 453 -13.62 33.22 1.54
CA ASP A 453 -14.23 34.56 1.56
C ASP A 453 -15.43 34.65 0.60
N GLU A 454 -15.30 34.10 -0.61
CA GLU A 454 -16.39 33.99 -1.58
C GLU A 454 -17.58 33.20 -1.01
N THR A 455 -17.31 32.04 -0.39
CA THR A 455 -18.34 31.18 0.20
C THR A 455 -19.01 31.85 1.41
N ALA A 456 -18.22 32.53 2.25
CA ALA A 456 -18.72 33.26 3.41
C ALA A 456 -19.60 34.44 3.00
N THR A 457 -19.19 35.18 1.97
CA THR A 457 -19.96 36.27 1.39
C THR A 457 -21.28 35.75 0.84
N PHE A 458 -21.23 34.70 0.01
CA PHE A 458 -22.43 34.07 -0.56
C PHE A 458 -23.43 33.64 0.53
N ILE A 459 -22.98 32.92 1.57
CA ILE A 459 -23.85 32.48 2.67
C ILE A 459 -24.46 33.67 3.42
N SER A 460 -23.72 34.78 3.56
CA SER A 460 -24.23 35.98 4.23
C SER A 460 -25.27 36.76 3.42
N LEU A 461 -25.34 36.55 2.10
CA LEU A 461 -26.33 37.15 1.21
C LEU A 461 -27.66 36.35 1.13
N ILE A 462 -27.64 35.05 1.46
CA ILE A 462 -28.85 34.20 1.40
C ILE A 462 -30.05 34.79 2.19
N PRO A 463 -29.90 35.30 3.44
CA PRO A 463 -31.01 35.93 4.14
C PRO A 463 -31.72 37.02 3.34
N VAL A 464 -30.95 37.89 2.66
CA VAL A 464 -31.49 39.01 1.87
C VAL A 464 -32.28 38.49 0.67
N ILE A 465 -31.78 37.43 0.02
CA ILE A 465 -32.48 36.80 -1.11
C ILE A 465 -33.79 36.17 -0.64
N LEU A 466 -33.76 35.45 0.49
CA LEU A 466 -34.95 34.83 1.06
C LEU A 466 -36.00 35.86 1.47
N GLU A 467 -35.56 36.97 2.06
CA GLU A 467 -36.41 38.10 2.45
C GLU A 467 -37.10 38.75 1.25
N GLN A 468 -36.36 39.02 0.18
CA GLN A 468 -36.92 39.55 -1.06
C GLN A 468 -37.95 38.61 -1.71
N ILE A 469 -37.67 37.31 -1.75
CA ILE A 469 -38.61 36.31 -2.27
C ILE A 469 -39.90 36.31 -1.44
N PHE A 470 -39.77 36.34 -0.11
CA PHE A 470 -40.92 36.28 0.79
C PHE A 470 -41.78 37.55 0.74
N PHE A 471 -41.17 38.74 0.66
CA PHE A 471 -41.93 39.98 0.46
C PHE A 471 -42.71 39.98 -0.85
N SER A 472 -42.07 39.55 -1.95
CA SER A 472 -42.74 39.39 -3.25
C SER A 472 -43.90 38.40 -3.19
N MET A 473 -43.83 37.36 -2.35
CA MET A 473 -44.93 36.41 -2.15
C MET A 473 -46.10 37.02 -1.35
N ASN A 474 -45.82 37.77 -0.27
CA ASN A 474 -46.87 38.36 0.58
C ASN A 474 -47.71 39.41 -0.17
N GLU A 475 -47.11 40.16 -1.10
CA GLU A 475 -47.85 41.11 -1.94
C GLU A 475 -48.81 40.41 -2.91
N VAL A 476 -48.50 39.17 -3.30
CA VAL A 476 -49.33 38.34 -4.20
C VAL A 476 -50.41 37.58 -3.42
N GLU A 477 -50.14 37.10 -2.21
CA GLU A 477 -51.13 36.38 -1.38
C GLU A 477 -52.35 37.24 -1.02
N GLN A 478 -52.21 38.58 -0.94
CA GLN A 478 -53.36 39.49 -0.78
C GLN A 478 -54.37 39.45 -1.95
N SER A 479 -54.06 38.73 -3.05
CA SER A 479 -54.90 38.62 -4.24
C SER A 479 -55.58 37.25 -4.47
N GLN A 480 -55.81 36.46 -3.41
CA GLN A 480 -56.65 35.24 -3.38
C GLN A 480 -56.19 34.04 -4.23
N CYS A 481 -54.96 33.54 -4.07
CA CYS A 481 -54.56 32.26 -4.68
C CYS A 481 -53.64 31.37 -3.82
N TYR A 482 -54.15 30.16 -3.52
CA TYR A 482 -53.52 28.84 -3.22
C TYR A 482 -52.64 28.61 -1.96
N PRO A 483 -53.24 28.10 -0.86
CA PRO A 483 -52.54 27.59 0.33
C PRO A 483 -51.56 26.42 0.09
N VAL A 484 -51.78 25.62 -0.98
CA VAL A 484 -51.01 24.40 -1.26
C VAL A 484 -49.57 24.72 -1.70
N ASP A 485 -49.33 25.85 -2.37
CA ASP A 485 -47.99 26.24 -2.81
C ASP A 485 -47.12 26.81 -1.68
N ARG A 486 -47.74 27.42 -0.65
CA ARG A 486 -47.01 27.98 0.50
C ARG A 486 -46.26 26.91 1.29
N SER A 487 -46.91 25.78 1.61
CA SER A 487 -46.25 24.67 2.32
C SER A 487 -45.06 24.12 1.53
N ARG A 488 -45.18 24.06 0.20
CA ARG A 488 -44.11 23.57 -0.68
C ARG A 488 -42.93 24.54 -0.71
N ILE A 489 -43.20 25.84 -0.83
CA ILE A 489 -42.15 26.88 -0.82
C ILE A 489 -41.42 26.89 0.52
N LEU A 490 -42.15 26.82 1.64
CA LEU A 490 -41.56 26.73 2.98
C LEU A 490 -40.65 25.50 3.12
N SER A 491 -41.08 24.34 2.61
CA SER A 491 -40.24 23.14 2.58
C SER A 491 -38.96 23.32 1.75
N ILE A 492 -39.04 23.98 0.59
CA ILE A 492 -37.87 24.27 -0.26
C ILE A 492 -36.92 25.28 0.42
N MET A 493 -37.46 26.29 1.09
CA MET A 493 -36.69 27.25 1.86
C MET A 493 -35.96 26.57 3.03
N ASP A 494 -36.66 25.72 3.78
CA ASP A 494 -36.06 24.92 4.87
C ASP A 494 -34.94 24.00 4.35
N GLN A 495 -35.10 23.43 3.14
CA GLN A 495 -34.04 22.65 2.50
C GLN A 495 -32.82 23.52 2.18
N ASN A 496 -33.02 24.74 1.67
CA ASN A 496 -31.94 25.68 1.37
C ASN A 496 -31.22 26.15 2.64
N ILE A 497 -31.95 26.47 3.71
CA ILE A 497 -31.37 26.85 5.02
C ILE A 497 -30.51 25.70 5.57
N ARG A 498 -31.02 24.47 5.55
CA ARG A 498 -30.25 23.29 6.01
C ARG A 498 -28.98 23.08 5.18
N LYS A 499 -29.05 23.26 3.86
CA LYS A 499 -27.87 23.19 2.99
C LYS A 499 -26.87 24.30 3.28
N ALA A 500 -27.33 25.53 3.46
CA ALA A 500 -26.47 26.66 3.80
C ALA A 500 -25.77 26.45 5.15
N GLN A 501 -26.46 25.90 6.15
CA GLN A 501 -25.86 25.48 7.43
C GLN A 501 -24.79 24.39 7.24
N ALA A 502 -25.08 23.37 6.44
CA ALA A 502 -24.11 22.31 6.15
C ALA A 502 -22.85 22.87 5.46
N THR A 503 -23.03 23.74 4.46
CA THR A 503 -21.93 24.43 3.79
C THR A 503 -21.15 25.29 4.78
N ALA A 504 -21.81 26.13 5.59
CA ALA A 504 -21.15 26.97 6.60
C ALA A 504 -20.33 26.17 7.61
N ASN A 505 -20.83 25.00 8.03
CA ASN A 505 -20.09 24.10 8.93
C ASN A 505 -18.83 23.53 8.27
N ILE A 506 -18.91 23.11 7.00
CA ILE A 506 -17.74 22.62 6.25
C ILE A 506 -16.73 23.76 6.04
N THR A 507 -17.19 24.95 5.63
CA THR A 507 -16.37 26.15 5.45
C THR A 507 -15.65 26.52 6.75
N SER A 508 -16.35 26.47 7.90
CA SER A 508 -15.75 26.76 9.21
C SER A 508 -14.67 25.74 9.59
N ARG A 509 -14.91 24.44 9.35
CA ARG A 509 -13.89 23.40 9.60
C ARG A 509 -12.67 23.58 8.69
N ALA A 510 -12.88 23.91 7.42
CA ALA A 510 -11.79 24.18 6.48
C ALA A 510 -10.96 25.39 6.94
N ALA A 511 -11.62 26.49 7.33
CA ALA A 511 -10.95 27.67 7.88
C ALA A 511 -10.13 27.34 9.13
N MET A 512 -10.71 26.61 10.09
CA MET A 512 -10.00 26.22 11.32
C MET A 512 -8.75 25.38 11.05
N ARG A 513 -8.81 24.43 10.11
CA ARG A 513 -7.64 23.62 9.74
C ARG A 513 -6.55 24.45 9.05
N LEU A 514 -6.94 25.37 8.17
CA LEU A 514 -5.99 26.29 7.55
C LEU A 514 -5.35 27.22 8.58
N CYS A 515 -6.10 27.72 9.56
CA CYS A 515 -5.53 28.46 10.67
C CYS A 515 -4.51 27.63 11.46
N GLY A 516 -4.83 26.37 11.74
CA GLY A 516 -3.90 25.44 12.40
C GLY A 516 -2.60 25.26 11.60
N LEU A 517 -2.72 25.03 10.28
CA LEU A 517 -1.56 24.90 9.38
C LEU A 517 -0.72 26.17 9.31
N LEU A 518 -1.34 27.35 9.19
CA LEU A 518 -0.63 28.63 9.17
C LEU A 518 0.07 28.91 10.50
N THR A 519 -0.55 28.53 11.62
CA THR A 519 0.08 28.64 12.95
C THR A 519 1.27 27.70 13.09
N LEU A 520 1.16 26.46 12.59
CA LEU A 520 2.27 25.53 12.55
C LEU A 520 3.39 26.05 11.65
N GLN A 521 3.05 26.64 10.51
CA GLN A 521 4.02 27.24 9.60
C GLN A 521 4.82 28.38 10.27
N THR A 522 4.16 29.26 11.04
CA THR A 522 4.85 30.33 11.77
C THR A 522 5.75 29.79 12.89
N MET A 523 5.34 28.70 13.57
CA MET A 523 6.18 28.02 14.56
C MET A 523 7.41 27.36 13.92
N ILE A 524 7.24 26.79 12.73
CA ILE A 524 8.29 26.09 11.99
C ILE A 524 9.30 27.07 11.37
N GLY A 525 8.85 28.25 10.93
CA GLY A 525 9.66 29.21 10.17
C GLY A 525 10.81 29.89 10.95
N GLY A 526 10.77 29.90 12.29
CA GLY A 526 11.77 30.59 13.13
C GLY A 526 11.84 32.10 12.90
N GLU A 527 12.31 32.87 13.89
CA GLU A 527 12.38 34.34 13.85
C GLU A 527 13.35 34.93 12.79
N GLY A 528 13.89 34.13 11.86
CA GLY A 528 14.98 34.51 10.97
C GLY A 528 14.64 34.78 9.51
N ILE A 529 13.39 34.62 9.07
CA ILE A 529 12.97 34.93 7.69
C ILE A 529 12.17 36.24 7.69
N ASP A 530 12.90 37.35 7.69
CA ASP A 530 12.37 38.72 7.66
C ASP A 530 11.45 38.92 6.44
N GLY A 531 10.14 38.72 6.62
CA GLY A 531 9.11 39.12 5.64
C GLY A 531 7.89 38.21 5.46
N GLN A 532 7.90 36.95 5.92
CA GLN A 532 6.76 36.03 5.70
C GLN A 532 5.70 36.02 6.81
N THR A 533 6.10 36.28 8.07
CA THR A 533 5.18 36.35 9.23
C THR A 533 4.02 37.35 9.05
N PRO A 534 4.20 38.54 8.45
CA PRO A 534 3.10 39.48 8.20
C PRO A 534 2.01 38.92 7.29
N ILE A 535 2.36 38.13 6.28
CA ILE A 535 1.41 37.59 5.29
C ILE A 535 0.56 36.48 5.90
N ALA A 536 1.17 35.58 6.69
CA ALA A 536 0.45 34.52 7.40
C ALA A 536 -0.54 35.10 8.42
N LEU A 537 -0.12 36.12 9.18
CA LEU A 537 -1.01 36.82 10.12
C LEU A 537 -2.16 37.54 9.40
N GLN A 538 -1.90 38.22 8.29
CA GLN A 538 -2.95 38.87 7.51
C GLN A 538 -4.00 37.87 7.00
N ARG A 539 -3.57 36.68 6.55
CA ARG A 539 -4.47 35.59 6.14
C ARG A 539 -5.28 35.04 7.31
N LEU A 540 -4.67 34.87 8.49
CA LEU A 540 -5.37 34.47 9.71
C LEU A 540 -6.48 35.47 10.07
N PHE A 541 -6.20 36.78 10.01
CA PHE A 541 -7.23 37.81 10.24
C PHE A 541 -8.35 37.76 9.19
N GLY A 542 -8.02 37.53 7.92
CA GLY A 542 -9.02 37.30 6.86
C GLY A 542 -9.96 36.14 7.17
N LEU A 543 -9.40 35.00 7.59
CA LEU A 543 -10.18 33.80 7.94
C LEU A 543 -11.13 34.03 9.12
N THR A 544 -10.70 34.78 10.15
CA THR A 544 -11.60 35.12 11.27
C THR A 544 -12.79 35.98 10.85
N SER A 545 -12.56 36.91 9.91
CA SER A 545 -13.62 37.76 9.35
C SER A 545 -14.64 36.92 8.58
N SER A 546 -14.18 35.95 7.78
CA SER A 546 -15.05 35.03 7.03
C SER A 546 -15.86 34.10 7.92
N VAL A 547 -15.29 33.60 9.03
CA VAL A 547 -16.06 32.82 10.02
C VAL A 547 -17.15 33.68 10.68
N LYS A 548 -16.86 34.96 10.98
CA LYS A 548 -17.85 35.89 11.52
C LYS A 548 -18.99 36.17 10.54
N LEU A 549 -18.68 36.32 9.24
CA LEU A 549 -19.67 36.48 8.18
C LEU A 549 -20.59 35.27 8.06
N LEU A 550 -20.03 34.04 8.08
CA LEU A 550 -20.81 32.80 8.08
C LEU A 550 -21.81 32.75 9.24
N ARG A 551 -21.32 33.00 10.47
CA ARG A 551 -22.16 32.98 11.67
C ARG A 551 -23.29 34.00 11.57
N THR A 552 -23.00 35.20 11.08
CA THR A 552 -24.00 36.27 10.88
C THR A 552 -25.05 35.85 9.85
N GLY A 553 -24.64 35.29 8.71
CA GLY A 553 -25.55 34.80 7.67
C GLY A 553 -26.48 33.69 8.16
N ILE A 554 -25.95 32.68 8.86
CA ILE A 554 -26.77 31.60 9.44
C ILE A 554 -27.77 32.14 10.48
N THR A 555 -27.33 33.05 11.35
CA THR A 555 -28.19 33.64 12.39
C THR A 555 -29.38 34.37 11.76
N LYS A 556 -29.12 35.21 10.76
CA LYS A 556 -30.18 35.93 10.03
C LYS A 556 -31.14 34.99 9.31
N MET A 557 -30.66 33.90 8.70
CA MET A 557 -31.55 32.90 8.09
C MET A 557 -32.47 32.21 9.10
N LEU A 558 -31.98 31.95 10.32
CA LEU A 558 -32.77 31.34 11.38
C LEU A 558 -33.80 32.31 11.97
N GLU A 559 -33.43 33.57 12.19
CA GLU A 559 -34.34 34.64 12.61
C GLU A 559 -35.46 34.83 11.57
N PHE A 560 -35.09 34.88 10.29
CA PHE A 560 -36.03 34.98 9.18
C PHE A 560 -37.00 33.80 9.13
N ARG A 561 -36.50 32.57 9.29
CA ARG A 561 -37.34 31.36 9.38
C ARG A 561 -38.33 31.43 10.54
N ALA A 562 -37.88 31.88 11.72
CA ALA A 562 -38.75 32.03 12.90
C ALA A 562 -39.85 33.07 12.66
N MET A 563 -39.52 34.20 12.03
CA MET A 563 -40.48 35.24 11.65
C MET A 563 -41.57 34.70 10.72
N ILE A 564 -41.19 33.90 9.72
CA ILE A 564 -42.13 33.27 8.79
C ILE A 564 -43.07 32.29 9.52
N GLN A 565 -42.54 31.49 10.45
CA GLN A 565 -43.33 30.54 11.23
C GLN A 565 -44.39 31.26 12.09
N ILE A 566 -43.98 32.30 12.82
CA ILE A 566 -44.89 33.13 13.63
C ILE A 566 -45.98 33.79 12.77
N SER A 567 -45.63 34.22 11.55
CA SER A 567 -46.57 34.85 10.63
C SER A 567 -47.54 33.85 10.01
N GLY A 568 -47.13 32.59 9.84
CA GLY A 568 -48.02 31.49 9.43
C GLY A 568 -49.05 31.15 10.50
N ASP A 569 -48.63 31.06 11.76
CA ASP A 569 -49.51 30.69 12.87
C ASP A 569 -50.60 31.75 13.15
N LYS A 570 -50.30 33.03 12.91
CA LYS A 570 -51.29 34.13 13.05
C LYS A 570 -52.38 34.12 11.98
N VAL A 571 -52.10 33.63 10.78
CA VAL A 571 -53.09 33.55 9.68
C VAL A 571 -54.06 32.38 9.89
N VAL A 572 -53.63 31.32 10.56
CA VAL A 572 -54.49 30.15 10.88
C VAL A 572 -55.37 30.39 12.11
N ALA A 573 -55.03 31.35 12.97
CA ALA A 573 -55.73 31.65 14.22
C ALA A 573 -56.77 32.80 14.14
N SER A 574 -56.96 33.43 12.98
CA SER A 574 -58.04 34.41 12.76
C SER A 574 -59.26 33.70 12.15
N PRO A 575 -60.45 33.73 12.79
CA PRO A 575 -61.65 33.08 12.27
C PRO A 575 -62.16 33.69 10.96
#